data_AF-A0A0S8CX64-F1
#
_entry.id   AF-A0A0S8CX64-F1
#
_cell.length_a   1.000
_cell.length_b   1.000
_cell.length_c   1.000
_cell.angle_alpha   90.00
_cell.angle_beta   90.00
_cell.angle_gamma   90.00
#
_symmetry.space_group_name_H-M   'P 1'
#
loop_
_entity.id
_entity.type
_entity.pdbx_description
1 polymer ?
#
loop_
_entity_poly.entity_id
_entity_poly.type
_entity_poly.pdbx_seq_one_letter_code
_entity_poly.pdbx_strand_id
1 'polypeptide(L)' 'MNRKNLPGILLIGLICLSFIHSTYNHVKFVYDGDTFLLETGGKVRYLGINPPESEQVHRRWFHQRRRAGVWWTMLE' A
#
# COMPACT_ATOMS: atom_id res chain seq x y z
N MET A 1 43.98 -3.05 -17.61
CA MET A 1 43.52 -1.74 -17.07
C MET A 1 44.71 -0.98 -16.52
N ASN A 2 44.96 0.24 -16.99
CA ASN A 2 46.13 1.03 -16.57
C ASN A 2 45.92 1.50 -15.12
N ARG A 3 46.85 1.17 -14.21
CA ARG A 3 46.72 1.45 -12.76
C ARG A 3 46.53 2.94 -12.45
N LYS A 4 46.94 3.80 -13.39
CA LYS A 4 46.80 5.26 -13.35
C LYS A 4 45.33 5.74 -13.41
N ASN A 5 44.42 4.93 -13.93
CA ASN A 5 43.01 5.28 -14.10
C ASN A 5 42.11 4.78 -12.95
N LEU A 6 42.65 3.94 -12.06
CA LEU A 6 41.95 3.42 -10.87
C LEU A 6 41.29 4.50 -10.00
N PRO A 7 41.97 5.61 -9.62
CA PRO A 7 41.36 6.61 -8.76
C PRO A 7 40.17 7.31 -9.43
N GLY A 8 40.24 7.55 -10.75
CA GLY A 8 39.14 8.15 -11.51
C GLY A 8 37.91 7.26 -11.57
N ILE A 9 38.10 5.96 -11.81
CA ILE A 9 37.01 4.98 -11.81
C ILE A 9 36.36 4.88 -10.42
N LEU A 10 37.16 4.91 -9.36
CA LEU A 10 36.68 4.84 -7.98
C LEU A 10 35.89 6.10 -7.59
N LEU A 11 36.35 7.28 -8.01
CA LEU A 11 35.64 8.55 -7.81
C LEU A 11 34.28 8.54 -8.53
N ILE A 12 34.25 8.12 -9.80
CA ILE A 12 33.02 8.01 -10.58
C ILE A 12 32.05 7.02 -9.90
N GLY A 13 32.55 5.87 -9.45
CA GLY A 13 31.76 4.89 -8.72
C GLY A 13 31.13 5.45 -7.44
N LEU A 14 31.89 6.20 -6.65
CA LEU A 14 31.38 6.85 -5.43
C LEU A 14 30.34 7.93 -5.74
N ILE A 15 30.54 8.72 -6.79
CA ILE A 15 29.58 9.72 -7.24
C ILE A 15 28.27 9.02 -7.65
N CYS A 16 28.32 7.96 -8.46
CA CYS A 16 27.13 7.20 -8.83
C CYS A 16 26.40 6.61 -7.62
N LEU A 17 27.14 6.11 -6.62
CA LEU A 17 26.55 5.54 -5.40
C LEU A 17 25.78 6.59 -4.58
N SER A 18 26.20 7.87 -4.61
CA SER A 18 25.52 8.95 -3.89
C SER A 18 24.12 9.28 -4.43
N PHE A 19 23.78 8.86 -5.66
CA PHE A 19 22.46 9.03 -6.24
C PHE A 19 21.48 7.90 -5.89
N ILE A 20 21.89 6.88 -5.12
CA ILE A 20 20.98 5.86 -4.62
C ILE A 20 20.14 6.47 -3.50
N HIS A 21 19.06 7.14 -3.89
CA HIS A 21 18.08 7.71 -2.96
C HIS A 21 17.18 6.57 -2.45
N SER A 22 17.18 6.36 -1.13
CA SER A 22 16.23 5.44 -0.50
C SER A 22 14.88 6.14 -0.38
N THR A 23 13.89 5.71 -1.16
CA THR A 23 12.54 6.28 -1.18
C THR A 23 11.71 5.76 0.00
N TYR A 24 12.06 6.21 1.21
CA TYR A 24 11.16 6.12 2.36
C TYR A 24 10.02 7.13 2.18
N ASN A 25 8.93 6.71 1.57
CA ASN A 25 7.74 7.53 1.42
C ASN A 25 6.82 7.34 2.62
N HIS A 26 6.40 8.44 3.23
CA HIS A 26 5.40 8.42 4.29
C HIS A 26 4.00 8.21 3.71
N VAL A 27 3.17 7.47 4.45
CA VAL A 27 1.77 7.25 4.10
C VAL A 27 0.96 8.46 4.55
N LYS A 28 0.28 9.09 3.60
CA LYS A 28 -0.64 10.21 3.83
C LYS A 28 -2.03 9.74 4.21
N PHE A 29 -2.53 8.70 3.55
CA PHE A 29 -3.89 8.19 3.76
C PHE A 29 -4.00 6.71 3.37
N VAL A 30 -4.83 5.94 4.08
CA VAL A 30 -5.11 4.53 3.78
C VAL A 30 -6.54 4.43 3.24
N TYR A 31 -6.70 3.96 2.00
CA TYR A 31 -8.02 3.79 1.38
C TYR A 31 -8.66 2.46 1.77
N ASP A 32 -7.88 1.39 1.69
CA ASP A 32 -8.29 0.01 1.97
C ASP A 32 -7.07 -0.78 2.46
N GLY A 33 -7.25 -2.02 2.91
CA GLY A 33 -6.18 -2.86 3.45
C GLY A 33 -5.02 -3.13 2.50
N ASP A 34 -5.17 -2.89 1.19
CA ASP A 34 -4.13 -3.06 0.17
C ASP A 34 -3.74 -1.76 -0.55
N THR A 35 -4.42 -0.65 -0.28
CA THR A 35 -4.33 0.57 -1.11
C THR A 35 -4.12 1.82 -0.26
N PHE A 36 -3.06 2.57 -0.53
CA PHE A 36 -2.67 3.76 0.22
C PHE A 36 -2.15 4.90 -0.66
N LEU A 37 -2.30 6.12 -0.16
CA LEU A 37 -1.78 7.37 -0.72
C LEU A 37 -0.49 7.73 0.00
N LEU A 38 0.57 7.98 -0.76
CA LEU A 38 1.83 8.51 -0.26
C LEU A 38 1.76 10.04 -0.12
N GLU A 39 2.60 10.63 0.73
CA GLU A 39 2.72 12.08 0.86
C GLU A 39 3.10 12.78 -0.45
N THR A 40 3.82 12.07 -1.31
CA THR A 40 4.18 12.51 -2.67
C THR A 40 2.97 12.58 -3.62
N GLY A 41 1.79 12.12 -3.20
CA GLY A 41 0.59 12.01 -4.03
C GLY A 41 0.52 10.72 -4.85
N GLY A 42 1.56 9.89 -4.81
CA GLY A 42 1.55 8.57 -5.44
C GLY A 42 0.56 7.63 -4.77
N LYS A 43 -0.24 6.91 -5.57
CA LYS A 43 -1.15 5.86 -5.09
C LYS A 43 -0.49 4.50 -5.29
N VAL A 44 -0.40 3.71 -4.23
CA VAL A 44 0.22 2.38 -4.24
C VAL A 44 -0.80 1.32 -3.85
N ARG A 45 -0.76 0.18 -4.54
CA ARG A 45 -1.58 -1.00 -4.26
C ARG A 45 -0.70 -2.23 -4.10
N TYR A 46 -0.88 -2.99 -3.03
CA TYR A 46 -0.21 -4.28 -2.87
C TYR A 46 -0.80 -5.31 -3.83
N LEU A 47 0.07 -5.90 -4.66
CA LEU A 47 -0.30 -7.00 -5.54
C LEU A 47 -0.32 -8.32 -4.75
N GLY A 48 -1.33 -9.15 -4.98
CA GLY A 48 -1.44 -10.47 -4.33
C GLY A 48 -2.04 -10.44 -2.91
N ILE A 49 -2.30 -9.26 -2.35
CA ILE A 49 -3.12 -9.09 -1.14
C ILE A 49 -4.51 -8.67 -1.60
N ASN A 50 -5.54 -9.43 -1.21
CA ASN A 50 -6.92 -9.06 -1.45
C ASN A 50 -7.62 -8.91 -0.08
N PRO A 51 -7.69 -7.69 0.47
CA PRO A 51 -8.34 -7.45 1.74
C PRO A 51 -9.82 -7.88 1.66
N PRO A 52 -10.43 -8.30 2.78
CA PRO A 52 -11.87 -8.49 2.81
C PRO A 52 -12.55 -7.15 2.49
N GLU A 53 -13.22 -7.04 1.34
CA GLU A 53 -13.97 -5.84 0.98
C GLU A 53 -14.97 -5.53 2.08
N SER A 54 -14.75 -4.41 2.78
CA SER A 54 -15.60 -3.95 3.88
C SER A 54 -17.06 -3.79 3.45
N GLU A 55 -17.30 -3.40 2.18
CA GLU A 55 -18.64 -3.37 1.58
C GLU A 55 -19.26 -4.75 1.38
N GLN A 56 -18.50 -5.76 0.97
CA GLN A 56 -19.03 -7.11 0.79
C GLN A 56 -19.42 -7.72 2.13
N VAL A 57 -18.66 -7.46 3.19
CA VAL A 57 -19.02 -7.85 4.55
C VAL A 57 -20.33 -7.18 4.95
N HIS A 58 -20.49 -5.88 4.73
CA HIS A 58 -21.75 -5.17 4.99
C HIS A 58 -22.94 -5.78 4.22
N ARG A 59 -22.81 -5.99 2.90
CA ARG A 59 -23.88 -6.62 2.09
C ARG A 59 -24.22 -8.03 2.57
N ARG A 60 -23.22 -8.81 3.00
CA ARG A 60 -23.42 -10.17 3.53
C ARG A 60 -24.20 -10.14 4.84
N TRP A 61 -23.89 -9.22 5.76
CA TRP A 61 -24.68 -9.00 6.98
C TRP A 61 -26.13 -8.60 6.68
N PHE A 62 -26.35 -7.70 5.71
CA PHE A 62 -27.69 -7.29 5.31
C PHE A 62 -28.50 -8.46 4.71
N HIS A 63 -27.89 -9.27 3.85
CA HIS A 63 -28.57 -10.43 3.29
C HIS A 63 -28.82 -11.53 4.33
N GLN A 64 -27.91 -11.74 5.27
CA GLN A 64 -28.07 -12.72 6.33
C GLN A 64 -29.18 -12.32 7.31
N ARG A 65 -29.32 -11.02 7.63
CA ARG A 65 -30.48 -10.51 8.41
C ARG A 65 -31.81 -10.73 7.69
N ARG A 66 -31.87 -10.60 6.36
CA ARG A 66 -33.10 -10.88 5.59
C ARG A 66 -33.46 -12.36 5.55
N ARG A 67 -32.48 -13.27 5.54
CA ARG A 67 -32.74 -14.72 5.58
C ARG A 67 -33.06 -15.24 6.98
N ALA A 68 -32.53 -14.59 8.02
CA ALA A 68 -32.73 -15.01 9.40
C ALA A 68 -34.13 -14.66 9.96
N GLY A 69 -34.98 -13.93 9.21
CA GLY A 69 -36.38 -13.70 9.58
C GLY A 69 -36.57 -13.21 11.02
N VAL A 70 -35.65 -12.39 11.55
CA VAL A 70 -35.75 -11.87 12.91
C VAL A 70 -36.69 -10.67 12.89
N TRP A 71 -37.90 -10.95 13.36
CA TRP A 71 -38.96 -10.02 13.69
C TRP A 71 -38.46 -8.99 14.71
N TRP A 72 -38.34 -7.73 14.31
CA TRP A 72 -38.26 -6.59 15.23
C TRP A 72 -39.68 -6.09 15.56
N THR A 73 -40.58 -6.99 15.93
CA THR A 73 -41.92 -6.62 16.44
C THR A 73 -42.10 -7.20 17.83
N MET A 74 -41.62 -6.49 18.83
CA MET A 74 -42.09 -6.51 20.22
C MET A 74 -41.04 -5.78 21.04
N LEU A 75 -41.03 -4.45 20.97
CA LEU A 75 -40.57 -3.55 22.04
C LEU A 75 -41.03 -2.15 21.62
N GLU A 76 -42.35 -1.96 21.61
CA GLU A 76 -43.08 -0.70 21.82
C GLU A 76 -44.57 -1.00 21.96
#